data_AF-A0A9D8D196-F1
#
_entry.id   AF-A0A9D8D196-F1
#
_cell.length_a   1.000
_cell.length_b   1.000
_cell.length_c   1.000
_cell.angle_alpha   90.00
_cell.angle_beta   90.00
_cell.angle_gamma   90.00
#
_symmetry.space_group_name_H-M   'P 1'
#
loop_
_entity.id
_entity.type
_entity.pdbx_description
1 polymer ?
#
loop_
_entity_poly.entity_id
_entity_poly.type
_entity_poly.pdbx_seq_one_letter_code
_entity_poly.pdbx_strand_id
1 'polypeptide(L)' 'ERPEFIRQNALLANIWYGLGAATRAVEEPGRHHFDVIDGLADPRHPLVEALLAA' A
#
# COMPACT_ATOMS: atom_id res chain seq x y z
N GLU A 1 -5.96 8.56 -8.14
CA GLU A 1 -5.24 7.59 -9.00
C GLU A 1 -6.17 6.98 -10.06
N ARG A 2 -5.66 6.38 -11.13
CA ARG A 2 -6.48 5.67 -12.14
C ARG A 2 -7.09 4.39 -11.52
N PRO A 3 -8.36 4.04 -11.82
CA PRO A 3 -8.99 2.84 -11.30
C PRO A 3 -8.21 1.55 -11.58
N GLU A 4 -7.54 1.47 -12.74
CA GLU A 4 -6.75 0.29 -13.11
C GLU A 4 -5.49 0.13 -12.24
N PHE A 5 -4.88 1.23 -11.79
CA PHE A 5 -3.74 1.16 -10.85
C PHE A 5 -4.18 0.61 -9.50
N ILE A 6 -5.34 1.04 -9.00
CA ILE A 6 -5.92 0.52 -7.76
C ILE A 6 -6.23 -0.97 -7.89
N ARG A 7 -6.88 -1.37 -9.01
CA ARG A 7 -7.20 -2.78 -9.30
C ARG A 7 -5.94 -3.65 -9.39
N GLN A 8 -4.91 -3.19 -10.08
CA GLN A 8 -3.63 -3.91 -10.22
C GLN A 8 -2.90 -4.03 -8.89
N ASN A 9 -2.88 -2.97 -8.07
CA ASN A 9 -2.27 -3.01 -6.74
C ASN A 9 -2.93 -4.09 -5.85
N ALA A 10 -4.27 -4.15 -5.84
CA ALA A 10 -5.00 -5.18 -5.11
C ALA A 10 -4.71 -6.61 -5.65
N LEU A 11 -4.64 -6.76 -6.98
CA LEU A 11 -4.33 -8.05 -7.61
C LEU A 11 -2.93 -8.55 -7.25
N LEU A 12 -1.92 -7.67 -7.31
CA LEU A 12 -0.54 -8.03 -6.95
C LEU A 12 -0.43 -8.48 -5.50
N ALA A 13 -1.07 -7.75 -4.56
CA ALA A 13 -1.08 -8.14 -3.16
C ALA A 13 -1.69 -9.54 -2.95
N ASN A 14 -2.81 -9.84 -3.63
CA ASN A 14 -3.46 -11.14 -3.56
C ASN A 14 -2.58 -12.27 -4.11
N ILE A 15 -1.85 -12.03 -5.20
CA ILE A 15 -0.93 -13.01 -5.78
C ILE A 15 0.20 -13.33 -4.78
N TRP A 16 0.84 -12.31 -4.21
CA TRP A 16 1.91 -12.50 -3.24
C TRP A 16 1.45 -13.22 -1.98
N TYR A 17 0.27 -12.85 -1.47
CA TYR A 17 -0.36 -13.55 -0.36
C TYR A 17 -0.60 -15.03 -0.67
N GLY A 18 -1.14 -15.34 -1.86
CA GLY A 18 -1.37 -16.72 -2.32
C GLY A 18 -0.07 -17.54 -2.48
N LEU A 19 1.07 -16.88 -2.70
CA LEU A 19 2.40 -17.49 -2.75
C LEU A 19 3.07 -17.61 -1.36
N GLY A 20 2.37 -17.25 -0.28
CA GLY A 20 2.87 -17.38 1.08
C GLY A 20 3.72 -16.21 1.58
N ALA A 21 3.79 -15.11 0.84
CA ALA A 21 4.42 -13.89 1.32
C ALA A 21 3.47 -13.14 2.27
N ALA A 22 3.98 -12.69 3.41
CA ALA A 22 3.24 -11.75 4.26
C ALA A 22 3.06 -10.44 3.48
N THR A 23 1.83 -10.17 3.01
CA THR A 23 1.53 -9.04 2.14
C THR A 23 0.20 -8.42 2.52
N ARG A 24 0.16 -7.08 2.55
CA ARG A 24 -1.04 -6.28 2.82
C ARG A 24 -1.17 -5.23 1.72
N ALA A 25 -2.38 -5.05 1.19
CA ALA A 25 -2.72 -3.88 0.38
C ALA A 25 -3.34 -2.82 1.28
N VAL A 26 -2.87 -1.58 1.17
CA VAL A 26 -3.46 -0.41 1.84
C VAL A 26 -3.83 0.60 0.74
N GLU A 27 -5.10 0.99 0.70
CA GLU A 27 -5.59 2.05 -0.18
C GLU A 27 -5.85 3.30 0.64
N GLU A 28 -5.41 4.45 0.14
CA GLU A 28 -5.67 5.76 0.74
C GLU A 28 -6.64 6.55 -0.15
N PRO A 29 -7.93 6.62 0.21
CA PRO A 29 -8.92 7.34 -0.58
C PRO A 29 -8.55 8.81 -0.77
N GLY A 30 -8.64 9.29 -2.00
CA GLY A 30 -8.35 10.68 -2.35
C GLY A 30 -6.87 11.00 -2.60
N ARG A 31 -5.95 10.05 -2.36
CA ARG A 31 -4.53 10.19 -2.72
C ARG A 31 -4.26 9.82 -4.18
N HIS A 32 -3.11 10.25 -4.68
CA HIS A 32 -2.57 9.94 -6.00
C HIS A 32 -1.07 9.63 -5.91
N HIS A 33 -0.49 9.15 -7.02
CA HIS A 33 0.90 8.69 -7.06
C HIS A 33 1.96 9.61 -6.42
N PHE A 34 1.77 10.93 -6.43
CA PHE A 34 2.76 11.88 -5.91
C PHE A 34 2.63 12.22 -4.43
N ASP A 35 1.44 12.11 -3.84
CA ASP A 35 1.16 12.57 -2.48
C ASP A 35 0.85 11.41 -1.52
N VAL A 36 0.68 10.18 -2.04
CA VAL A 36 0.59 8.97 -1.21
C VAL A 36 1.84 8.77 -0.34
N ILE A 37 2.99 9.30 -0.77
CA ILE A 37 4.24 9.23 0.00
C ILE A 37 4.22 10.09 1.27
N ASP A 38 3.30 11.07 1.36
CA ASP A 38 3.16 11.93 2.54
C ASP A 38 2.86 11.13 3.80
N GLY A 39 2.30 9.92 3.69
CA GLY A 39 2.08 9.02 4.81
C GLY A 39 3.37 8.68 5.57
N LEU A 40 4.56 8.76 4.94
CA LEU A 40 5.84 8.58 5.63
C LEU A 40 6.16 9.68 6.65
N ALA A 41 5.43 10.80 6.65
CA ALA A 41 5.59 11.86 7.64
C ALA A 41 4.85 11.58 8.97
N ASP A 42 3.90 10.64 9.01
CA ASP A 42 3.21 10.23 10.24
C ASP A 42 3.80 8.91 10.77
N PRO A 43 4.42 8.88 11.96
CA PRO A 43 5.03 7.68 12.52
C PRO A 43 4.05 6.53 12.78
N ARG A 44 2.73 6.80 12.79
CA ARG A 44 1.68 5.79 12.98
C ARG A 44 1.06 5.33 11.66
N HIS A 45 1.52 5.85 10.53
CA HIS A 45 0.97 5.49 9.24
C HIS A 45 1.35 4.06 8.83
N PRO A 46 0.48 3.30 8.13
CA PRO A 46 0.80 1.95 7.68
C PRO A 46 2.07 1.84 6.82
N LEU A 47 2.45 2.91 6.12
CA LEU A 47 3.71 2.97 5.36
C LEU A 47 4.94 2.95 6.28
N VAL A 48 4.89 3.65 7.42
CA VAL A 48 6.00 3.66 8.40
C VAL A 48 6.06 2.33 9.14
N GLU A 49 4.91 1.78 9.53
CA GLU A 49 4.81 0.42 10.12
C GLU A 49 5.46 -0.63 9.21
N ALA A 50 5.12 -0.62 7.91
CA ALA A 50 5.70 -1.53 6.93
C ALA A 50 7.22 -1.34 6.73
N LEU A 51 7.70 -0.09 6.77
CA LEU A 51 9.12 0.23 6.60
C LEU A 51 9.97 -0.23 7.80
N LEU A 52 9.44 -0.08 9.02
CA LEU A 52 10.18 -0.37 10.25
C LEU A 52 10.04 -1.83 10.71
N ALA A 53 9.18 -2.62 10.06
CA ALA A 53 8.89 -4.00 10.42
C ALA A 53 8.52 -4.16 11.91
N ALA A 54 7.83 -3.16 12.46
CA ALA A 54 7.34 -3.14 13.84
C ALA A 54 6.06 -3.97 13.99
#